data_AF-A0A450WG40-F1
#
_entry.id   AF-A0A450WG40-F1
#
_cell.length_a   1.000
_cell.length_b   1.000
_cell.length_c   1.000
_cell.angle_alpha   90.00
_cell.angle_beta   90.00
_cell.angle_gamma   90.00
#
_symmetry.space_group_name_H-M   'P 1'
#
loop_
_entity.id
_entity.type
_entity.pdbx_description
1 polymer ?
#
loop_
_entity_poly.entity_id
_entity_poly.type
_entity_poly.pdbx_seq_one_letter_code
_entity_poly.pdbx_strand_id
1 'polypeptide(L)'
;MKTHEFTLILSEPDIDDSTVEAIYEKCLDSSIGKSRGALYVAFDREAASFDTAFDSAMEDLRHLGITPLRVEMDIPEPAMAL
;
A
#
# COMPACT_ATOMS: atom_id res chain seq x y z
N MET A 1 -18.14 10.14 -2.65
CA MET A 1 -16.72 9.73 -2.72
C MET A 1 -16.63 8.58 -3.72
N LYS A 2 -15.44 8.18 -4.13
CA LYS A 2 -15.24 6.95 -4.92
C LYS A 2 -14.01 6.21 -4.41
N THR A 3 -13.97 4.90 -4.63
CA THR A 3 -12.79 4.09 -4.40
C THR A 3 -11.72 4.42 -5.44
N HIS A 4 -10.48 4.57 -4.98
CA HIS A 4 -9.30 4.71 -5.82
C HIS A 4 -8.35 3.57 -5.50
N GLU A 5 -8.05 2.77 -6.51
CA GLU A 5 -7.16 1.62 -6.43
C GLU A 5 -5.74 2.05 -6.82
N PHE A 6 -4.75 1.76 -5.97
CA PHE A 6 -3.34 2.02 -6.26
C PHE A 6 -2.42 1.20 -5.36
N THR A 7 -1.16 1.06 -5.76
CA THR A 7 -0.15 0.31 -5.03
C THR A 7 1.03 1.20 -4.68
N LEU A 8 1.46 1.18 -3.42
CA LEU A 8 2.67 1.83 -2.94
C LEU A 8 3.79 0.80 -2.79
N ILE A 9 4.86 0.97 -3.55
CA ILE A 9 6.06 0.13 -3.44
C ILE A 9 6.93 0.67 -2.30
N LEU A 10 7.34 -0.20 -1.37
CA LEU A 10 8.10 0.19 -0.20
C LEU A 10 9.62 0.16 -0.45
N SER A 11 10.36 0.97 0.30
CA SER A 11 11.83 1.04 0.23
C SER A 11 12.52 -0.17 0.83
N GLU A 12 11.90 -0.78 1.82
CA GLU A 12 12.46 -1.89 2.56
C GLU A 12 11.92 -3.21 1.99
N PRO A 13 12.78 -4.15 1.57
CA PRO A 13 12.35 -5.41 0.98
C PRO A 13 11.73 -6.37 2.00
N ASP A 14 11.95 -6.13 3.29
CA ASP A 14 11.40 -6.89 4.40
C ASP A 14 11.04 -5.92 5.54
N ILE A 15 9.82 -6.08 6.05
CA ILE A 15 9.36 -5.51 7.32
C ILE A 15 8.96 -6.70 8.21
N ASP A 16 9.06 -6.54 9.52
CA ASP A 16 8.67 -7.60 10.45
C ASP A 16 7.15 -7.67 10.65
N ASP A 17 6.68 -8.79 11.21
CA ASP A 17 5.25 -9.04 11.41
C ASP A 17 4.57 -7.94 12.25
N SER A 18 5.29 -7.33 13.20
CA SER A 18 4.72 -6.23 14.01
C SER A 18 4.43 -4.98 13.17
N THR A 19 5.28 -4.68 12.19
CA THR A 19 5.04 -3.58 11.24
C THR A 19 3.89 -3.92 10.30
N VAL A 20 3.78 -5.18 9.84
CA VAL A 20 2.65 -5.66 9.03
C VAL A 20 1.32 -5.49 9.76
N GLU A 21 1.25 -5.92 11.03
CA GLU A 21 0.08 -5.74 11.88
C GLU A 21 -0.26 -4.26 12.07
N ALA A 22 0.73 -3.41 12.34
CA ALA A 22 0.52 -1.98 12.51
C ALA A 22 -0.05 -1.30 11.25
N ILE A 23 0.38 -1.73 10.05
CA ILE A 23 -0.20 -1.25 8.78
C ILE A 23 -1.66 -1.71 8.67
N TYR A 24 -1.98 -2.98 8.96
CA TYR A 24 -3.35 -3.45 8.88
C TYR A 24 -4.28 -2.76 9.89
N GLU A 25 -3.79 -2.44 11.09
CA GLU A 25 -4.55 -1.67 12.08
C GLU A 25 -4.80 -0.23 11.64
N LYS A 26 -3.81 0.40 10.99
CA LYS A 26 -3.87 1.80 10.54
C LYS A 26 -4.66 1.97 9.23
N CYS A 27 -4.49 1.03 8.31
CA CYS A 27 -4.98 1.05 6.93
C CYS A 27 -5.87 -0.18 6.68
N LEU A 28 -7.13 -0.10 7.13
CA LEU A 28 -8.11 -1.20 6.97
C LEU A 28 -8.48 -1.49 5.51
N ASP A 29 -8.18 -0.54 4.62
CA ASP A 29 -8.43 -0.58 3.18
C ASP A 29 -7.21 -1.05 2.38
N SER A 30 -6.28 -1.74 3.04
CA SER A 30 -5.00 -2.13 2.45
C SER A 30 -4.75 -3.63 2.44
N SER A 31 -3.91 -4.07 1.50
CA SER A 31 -3.37 -5.42 1.40
C SER A 31 -1.86 -5.37 1.20
N ILE A 32 -1.10 -6.13 1.99
CA ILE A 32 0.36 -6.19 1.90
C ILE A 32 0.76 -7.42 1.11
N GLY A 33 1.71 -7.26 0.20
CA GLY A 33 2.27 -8.37 -0.57
C GLY A 33 3.71 -8.15 -0.98
N LYS A 34 4.34 -9.20 -1.49
CA LYS A 34 5.72 -9.18 -2.00
C LYS A 34 5.74 -9.72 -3.42
N SER A 35 6.25 -8.93 -4.36
CA SER A 35 6.37 -9.34 -5.77
C SER A 35 7.76 -9.01 -6.29
N ARG A 36 8.42 -10.00 -6.90
CA ARG A 36 9.78 -9.84 -7.47
C ARG A 36 10.81 -9.22 -6.50
N GLY A 37 10.67 -9.50 -5.21
CA GLY A 37 11.56 -8.98 -4.16
C GLY A 37 11.21 -7.57 -3.66
N ALA A 38 10.18 -6.93 -4.20
CA ALA A 38 9.65 -5.66 -3.71
C ALA A 38 8.42 -5.91 -2.83
N LEU A 39 8.44 -5.33 -1.64
CA LEU A 39 7.29 -5.28 -0.75
C LEU A 39 6.38 -4.12 -1.18
N TYR A 40 5.08 -4.33 -1.12
CA TYR A 40 4.09 -3.34 -1.51
C TYR A 40 2.87 -3.34 -0.60
N VAL A 41 2.17 -2.21 -0.60
CA VAL A 41 0.86 -2.03 0.02
C VAL A 41 -0.12 -1.59 -1.07
N ALA A 42 -1.08 -2.44 -1.40
CA ALA A 42 -2.19 -2.11 -2.29
C ALA A 42 -3.33 -1.49 -1.47
N PHE A 43 -3.99 -0.48 -2.03
CA PHE A 43 -5.08 0.26 -1.39
C PHE A 43 -6.34 0.26 -2.24
N ASP A 44 -7.48 0.10 -1.58
CA ASP A 44 -8.83 0.29 -2.11
C ASP A 44 -9.48 1.50 -1.40
N ARG A 45 -8.90 2.69 -1.56
CA ARG A 45 -9.16 3.83 -0.67
C ARG A 45 -10.31 4.71 -1.13
N GLU A 46 -11.30 4.96 -0.27
CA GLU A 46 -12.41 5.86 -0.57
C GLU A 46 -12.05 7.33 -0.29
N ALA A 47 -12.12 8.18 -1.31
CA ALA A 47 -11.85 9.61 -1.16
C ALA A 47 -12.59 10.49 -2.18
N ALA A 48 -12.54 11.81 -1.99
CA ALA A 48 -13.09 12.79 -2.93
C ALA A 48 -12.28 12.89 -4.23
N SER A 49 -10.98 12.62 -4.17
CA SER A 49 -10.05 12.66 -5.31
C SER A 49 -8.91 11.65 -5.12
N PHE A 50 -8.19 11.35 -6.21
CA PHE A 50 -7.04 10.45 -6.14
C PHE A 50 -5.94 11.04 -5.28
N ASP A 51 -5.62 12.33 -5.45
CA ASP A 51 -4.59 13.01 -4.67
C ASP A 51 -4.89 12.93 -3.16
N THR A 52 -6.17 13.10 -2.77
CA THR A 52 -6.58 12.93 -1.36
C THR A 52 -6.40 11.49 -0.86
N ALA A 53 -6.74 10.48 -1.68
CA ALA A 53 -6.53 9.08 -1.32
C ALA A 53 -5.03 8.78 -1.18
N PHE A 54 -4.22 9.22 -2.13
CA PHE A 54 -2.77 9.02 -2.16
C PHE A 54 -2.07 9.72 -0.99
N ASP A 55 -2.36 11.01 -0.75
CA ASP A 55 -1.72 11.78 0.32
C ASP A 55 -2.04 11.20 1.70
N SER A 56 -3.30 10.78 1.92
CA SER A 56 -3.67 10.13 3.18
C SER A 56 -2.96 8.77 3.36
N ALA A 57 -2.81 7.97 2.31
CA ALA A 57 -2.10 6.69 2.40
C ALA A 57 -0.60 6.88 2.69
N MET A 58 0.00 7.89 2.04
CA MET A 58 1.38 8.30 2.34
C MET A 58 1.53 8.78 3.78
N GLU A 59 0.58 9.56 4.29
CA GLU A 59 0.59 10.04 5.66
C GLU A 59 0.45 8.89 6.67
N ASP A 60 -0.46 7.95 6.44
CA ASP A 60 -0.64 6.77 7.30
C ASP A 60 0.64 5.94 7.41
N LEU A 61 1.29 5.64 6.28
CA LEU A 61 2.55 4.88 6.27
C LEU A 61 3.70 5.65 6.93
N ARG A 62 3.78 6.97 6.72
CA ARG A 62 4.80 7.81 7.37
C ARG A 62 4.65 7.87 8.88
N HIS A 63 3.43 7.81 9.41
CA HIS A 63 3.19 7.71 10.86
C HIS A 63 3.76 6.42 11.46
N LEU A 64 3.91 5.39 10.65
CA LEU A 64 4.53 4.11 11.02
C LEU A 64 6.05 4.09 10.75
N GLY A 65 6.63 5.20 10.31
CA GLY A 65 8.04 5.29 9.93
C GLY A 65 8.37 4.71 8.56
N ILE A 66 7.35 4.35 7.76
CA ILE A 66 7.52 3.72 6.45
C ILE A 66 7.55 4.79 5.37
N THR A 67 8.53 4.71 4.47
CA THR A 67 8.65 5.63 3.33
C THR A 67 8.47 4.88 2.01
N PRO A 68 7.34 5.05 1.31
CA PRO A 68 7.16 4.49 -0.03
C PRO A 68 8.16 5.05 -1.04
N LEU A 69 8.65 4.20 -1.94
CA LEU A 69 9.55 4.57 -3.04
C LEU A 69 8.81 5.19 -4.22
N ARG A 70 7.70 4.56 -4.63
CA ARG A 70 6.91 4.97 -5.78
C ARG A 70 5.48 4.44 -5.70
N VAL A 71 4.61 5.06 -6.47
CA VAL A 71 3.25 4.60 -6.72
C VAL A 71 3.17 3.85 -8.05
N GLU A 72 2.38 2.78 -8.08
CA GLU A 72 1.98 2.05 -9.27
C GLU A 72 0.46 2.05 -9.35
N MET A 73 -0.09 2.41 -10.51
CA MET A 73 -1.55 2.46 -10.75
C MET A 73 -2.09 1.14 -11.31
N ASP A 74 -1.22 0.29 -11.85
CA ASP A 74 -1.53 -1.10 -12.17
C ASP A 74 -1.22 -1.94 -10.95
N ILE A 75 -2.22 -2.63 -10.41
CA ILE A 75 -1.98 -3.76 -9.51
C ILE A 75 -1.32 -4.82 -10.40
N PRO A 76 -0.06 -5.24 -10.16
CA PRO A 76 0.47 -6.38 -10.88
C PRO A 76 -0.48 -7.54 -10.59
N GLU A 77 -1.20 -8.00 -11.61
CA GLU A 77 -2.14 -9.12 -11.49
C GLU A 77 -1.45 -10.20 -10.66
N PRO A 78 -2.03 -10.65 -9.53
CA PRO A 78 -1.48 -11.79 -8.84
C PRO A 78 -1.41 -12.89 -9.90
N ALA A 79 -0.21 -13.37 -10.19
CA ALA A 79 -0.02 -14.43 -11.16
C ALA A 79 -0.90 -15.59 -10.70
N MET A 80 -2.07 -15.73 -11.29
CA MET A 80 -2.91 -16.90 -11.10
C MET A 80 -2.06 -18.06 -11.60
N ALA A 81 -1.48 -18.80 -10.67
CA ALA A 81 -0.83 -20.05 -10.95
C ALA A 81 -1.88 -20.94 -11.64
N LEU A 82 -1.69 -21.15 -12.94
CA LEU A 82 -2.34 -22.20 -13.73
C LEU A 82 -1.88 -23.57 -13.24
#